data_AF-A0A951JQA7-F1
#
_entry.id   AF-A0A951JQA7-F1
#
_cell.length_a   1.000
_cell.length_b   1.000
_cell.length_c   1.000
_cell.angle_alpha   90.00
_cell.angle_beta   90.00
_cell.angle_gamma   90.00
#
_symmetry.space_group_name_H-M   'P 1'
#
loop_
_entity.id
_entity.type
_entity.pdbx_description
1 polymer ?
#
loop_
_entity_poly.entity_id
_entity_poly.type
_entity_poly.pdbx_seq_one_letter_code
_entity_poly.pdbx_strand_id
1 'polypeptide(L)'
;MARFLSPAWIAEAGAAAASSAELARSTAEVQLVVQQVVTGGPDGDVRYVVAVDRGRTELWPGEEPSPDVTFVVDWDTAVAMATGSTSAQEAFTTG
;
A
#
# COMPACT_ATOMS: atom_id res chain seq x y z
N MET A 1 -9.25 -15.11 5.09
CA MET A 1 -8.77 -13.74 4.84
C MET A 1 -7.64 -13.49 5.80
N ALA A 2 -6.48 -13.07 5.30
CA ALA A 2 -5.40 -12.66 6.17
C ALA A 2 -5.78 -11.43 6.99
N ARG A 3 -5.18 -11.30 8.17
CA ARG A 3 -5.37 -10.14 9.06
C ARG A 3 -4.78 -8.89 8.42
N PHE A 4 -5.51 -7.77 8.45
CA PHE A 4 -5.07 -6.50 7.87
C PHE A 4 -3.62 -6.16 8.26
N LEU A 5 -2.82 -5.76 7.27
CA LEU A 5 -1.39 -5.42 7.38
C LEU A 5 -0.45 -6.51 7.94
N SER A 6 -0.94 -7.75 8.12
CA SER A 6 -0.05 -8.88 8.37
C SER A 6 0.80 -9.22 7.12
N PRO A 7 1.94 -9.92 7.27
CA PRO A 7 2.73 -10.38 6.13
C PRO A 7 1.91 -11.20 5.12
N ALA A 8 0.99 -12.03 5.60
CA ALA A 8 0.09 -12.81 4.74
C ALA A 8 -0.88 -11.90 3.97
N TRP A 9 -1.36 -10.83 4.58
CA TRP A 9 -2.23 -9.85 3.91
C TRP A 9 -1.48 -9.06 2.84
N ILE A 10 -0.24 -8.65 3.11
CA ILE A 10 0.61 -7.97 2.11
C ILE A 10 0.84 -8.89 0.90
N ALA A 11 1.11 -10.18 1.14
CA ALA A 11 1.27 -11.15 0.06
C ALA A 11 -0.03 -11.37 -0.74
N GLU A 12 -1.18 -11.51 -0.06
CA GLU A 12 -2.50 -11.63 -0.70
C GLU A 12 -2.82 -10.39 -1.55
N ALA A 13 -2.58 -9.18 -1.01
CA ALA A 13 -2.78 -7.91 -1.70
C ALA A 13 -1.85 -7.77 -2.92
N GLY A 14 -0.58 -8.18 -2.77
CA GLY A 14 0.39 -8.22 -3.87
C GLY A 14 -0.04 -9.14 -5.01
N ALA A 15 -0.49 -10.36 -4.69
CA ALA A 15 -1.00 -11.30 -5.69
C ALA A 15 -2.25 -10.79 -6.40
N ALA A 16 -3.17 -10.13 -5.67
CA ALA A 16 -4.35 -9.50 -6.26
C ALA A 16 -3.98 -8.33 -7.18
N ALA A 17 -3.06 -7.46 -6.77
CA ALA A 17 -2.58 -6.34 -7.58
C ALA A 17 -1.88 -6.83 -8.86
N ALA A 18 -0.98 -7.80 -8.75
CA ALA A 18 -0.24 -8.36 -9.88
C ALA A 18 -1.13 -9.08 -10.91
N SER A 19 -2.28 -9.62 -10.50
CA SER A 19 -3.25 -10.30 -11.38
C SER A 19 -4.31 -9.37 -11.97
N SER A 20 -4.36 -8.10 -11.57
CA SER A 20 -5.35 -7.14 -12.06
C SER A 20 -4.93 -6.56 -13.42
N ALA A 21 -5.57 -7.05 -14.49
CA ALA A 21 -5.38 -6.51 -15.84
C ALA A 21 -5.82 -5.04 -15.99
N GLU A 22 -6.74 -4.58 -15.14
CA GLU A 22 -7.12 -3.17 -15.10
C GLU A 22 -6.00 -2.30 -14.50
N LEU A 23 -5.46 -2.72 -13.36
CA LEU A 23 -4.34 -2.03 -12.72
C LEU A 23 -3.12 -2.02 -13.63
N ALA A 24 -2.83 -3.14 -14.31
CA ALA A 24 -1.73 -3.21 -15.27
C ALA A 24 -1.88 -2.21 -16.42
N ARG A 25 -3.10 -2.05 -16.95
CA ARG A 25 -3.37 -1.07 -18.02
C ARG A 25 -3.30 0.37 -17.52
N SER A 26 -3.85 0.66 -16.33
CA SER A 26 -3.86 2.04 -15.79
C SER A 26 -2.49 2.53 -15.36
N THR A 27 -1.57 1.60 -15.04
CA THR A 27 -0.21 1.90 -14.59
C THR A 27 0.87 1.62 -15.64
N ALA A 28 0.50 1.40 -16.90
CA ALA A 28 1.42 1.03 -17.98
C ALA A 28 2.57 2.04 -18.21
N GLU A 29 2.34 3.32 -17.93
CA GLU A 29 3.33 4.40 -18.08
C GLU A 29 3.88 4.89 -16.73
N VAL A 30 3.51 4.24 -15.62
CA VAL A 30 3.89 4.66 -14.27
C VAL A 30 5.11 3.86 -13.82
N GLN A 31 6.10 4.58 -13.28
CA GLN A 31 7.19 3.99 -12.51
C GLN A 31 7.23 4.74 -11.17
N LEU A 32 6.92 4.03 -10.09
CA LEU A 32 6.73 4.62 -8.76
C LEU A 32 6.98 3.58 -7.67
N VAL A 33 7.76 3.95 -6.66
CA VAL A 33 7.96 3.17 -5.44
C VAL A 33 7.46 3.97 -4.24
N VAL A 34 6.44 3.43 -3.56
CA VAL A 34 5.82 4.05 -2.39
C VAL A 34 6.17 3.24 -1.15
N GLN A 35 6.86 3.88 -0.21
CA GLN A 35 7.00 3.37 1.16
C GLN A 35 5.70 3.68 1.92
N GLN A 36 5.09 2.65 2.51
CA GLN A 36 3.94 2.77 3.39
C GLN A 36 4.40 2.57 4.83
N VAL A 37 4.01 3.48 5.72
CA VAL A 37 4.28 3.42 7.15
C VAL A 37 2.97 3.63 7.89
N VAL A 38 2.50 2.58 8.56
CA VAL A 38 1.31 2.63 9.41
C VAL A 38 1.75 2.59 10.85
N THR A 39 1.43 3.63 11.61
CA THR A 39 1.89 3.80 12.99
C THR A 39 0.79 3.50 14.00
N GLY A 40 1.18 3.04 15.19
CA GLY A 40 0.23 2.81 16.29
C GLY A 40 -0.69 1.61 16.10
N GLY A 41 -0.30 0.65 15.26
CA GLY A 41 -1.03 -0.61 15.06
C GLY A 41 -0.99 -1.52 16.29
N PRO A 42 -1.88 -2.53 16.36
CA PRO A 42 -1.99 -3.43 17.52
C PRO A 42 -0.74 -4.28 17.78
N ASP A 43 0.11 -4.50 16.78
CA ASP A 43 1.41 -5.19 16.93
C ASP A 43 2.61 -4.24 16.76
N GLY A 44 2.36 -2.93 16.85
CA GLY A 44 3.32 -1.88 16.54
C GLY A 44 3.22 -1.37 15.11
N ASP A 45 4.22 -0.60 14.71
CA ASP A 45 4.26 0.03 13.39
C ASP A 45 4.50 -1.00 12.28
N VAL A 46 3.76 -0.88 11.19
CA VAL A 46 3.91 -1.73 10.01
C VAL A 46 4.52 -0.90 8.87
N ARG A 47 5.52 -1.49 8.22
CA ARG A 47 6.17 -0.91 7.04
C ARG A 47 6.11 -1.91 5.90
N TYR A 48 5.71 -1.44 4.74
CA TYR A 48 5.69 -2.22 3.52
C TYR A 48 5.85 -1.31 2.31
N VAL A 49 6.18 -1.90 1.18
CA VAL A 49 6.44 -1.17 -0.06
C VAL A 49 5.39 -1.55 -1.09
N VAL A 50 4.95 -0.58 -1.87
CA VAL A 50 4.17 -0.77 -3.09
C VAL A 50 5.02 -0.23 -4.24
N ALA A 51 5.44 -1.10 -5.16
CA ALA A 51 6.15 -0.69 -6.36
C ALA A 51 5.32 -0.95 -7.59
N VAL A 52 5.35 0.03 -8.50
CA VAL A 52 4.73 -0.01 -9.81
C VAL A 52 5.83 0.24 -10.83
N ASP A 53 5.94 -0.67 -11.80
CA ASP A 53 6.83 -0.53 -12.94
C ASP A 53 6.10 -0.95 -14.22
N ARG A 54 5.58 0.05 -14.93
CA ARG A 54 4.98 -0.07 -16.26
C ARG A 54 3.96 -1.20 -16.37
N GLY A 55 2.97 -1.16 -15.51
CA GLY A 55 1.89 -2.16 -15.47
C GLY A 55 2.15 -3.38 -14.59
N ARG A 56 3.37 -3.52 -14.03
CA ARG A 56 3.66 -4.52 -13.00
C ARG A 56 3.56 -3.89 -11.63
N THR A 57 2.76 -4.48 -10.75
CA THR A 57 2.61 -4.03 -9.35
C THR A 57 3.09 -5.11 -8.40
N GLU A 58 3.95 -4.74 -7.46
CA GLU A 58 4.54 -5.62 -6.45
C GLU A 58 4.40 -5.01 -5.05
N LEU A 59 4.12 -5.85 -4.06
CA LEU A 59 4.02 -5.48 -2.66
C LEU A 59 4.87 -6.40 -1.80
N TRP A 60 5.65 -5.85 -0.87
CA TRP A 60 6.45 -6.63 0.07
C TRP A 60 6.61 -5.94 1.44
N PRO A 61 6.77 -6.70 2.53
CA PRO A 61 7.02 -6.12 3.84
C PRO A 61 8.42 -5.51 3.95
N GLY A 62 8.56 -4.48 4.78
CA GLY A 62 9.83 -3.85 5.09
C GLY A 62 9.95 -2.42 4.57
N GLU A 63 11.21 -2.00 4.39
CA GLU A 63 11.59 -0.65 3.97
C GLU A 63 12.29 -0.68 2.62
N GLU A 64 12.04 0.33 1.80
CA GLU A 64 12.83 0.64 0.61
C GLU A 64 13.82 1.77 0.96
N PRO A 65 15.15 1.62 0.71
CA PRO A 65 16.13 2.66 0.99
C PRO A 65 15.96 3.96 0.18
N SER A 66 15.39 3.87 -1.03
CA SER A 66 15.18 5.02 -1.91
C SER A 66 13.77 5.00 -2.52
N PRO A 67 12.71 5.21 -1.71
CA PRO A 67 11.36 5.29 -2.24
C PRO A 67 11.16 6.65 -2.92
N ASP A 68 10.35 6.69 -3.97
CA ASP A 68 9.96 7.95 -4.60
C ASP A 68 9.08 8.79 -3.66
N VAL A 69 8.23 8.11 -2.88
CA VAL A 69 7.32 8.74 -1.91
C VAL A 69 7.24 7.87 -0.65
N THR A 70 7.17 8.51 0.52
CA THR A 70 6.79 7.85 1.78
C THR A 70 5.46 8.37 2.27
N PHE A 71 4.51 7.47 2.49
CA PHE A 71 3.21 7.77 3.05
C PHE A 71 3.14 7.24 4.48
N VAL A 72 2.89 8.15 5.43
CA VAL A 72 2.81 7.84 6.86
C VAL A 72 1.40 8.17 7.35
N VAL A 73 0.73 7.18 7.93
CA VAL A 73 -0.61 7.34 8.51
C VAL A 73 -0.70 6.60 9.84
N ASP A 74 -1.66 6.99 10.67
CA ASP A 74 -2.01 6.20 11.86
C ASP A 74 -2.88 4.98 11.49
N TRP A 75 -3.01 4.06 12.45
CA TRP A 75 -3.77 2.83 12.30
C TRP A 75 -5.23 3.07 11.91
N ASP A 76 -5.90 4.03 12.56
CA ASP A 76 -7.32 4.28 12.36
C ASP A 76 -7.59 4.81 10.94
N THR A 77 -6.73 5.71 10.45
CA THR A 77 -6.75 6.21 9.07
C THR A 77 -6.49 5.09 8.07
N ALA A 78 -5.49 4.24 8.33
CA ALA A 78 -5.20 3.10 7.45
C ALA A 78 -6.36 2.11 7.36
N VAL A 79 -7.05 1.84 8.48
CA VAL A 79 -8.25 0.99 8.51
C VAL A 79 -9.37 1.65 7.70
N ALA A 80 -9.65 2.93 7.89
CA ALA A 80 -10.68 3.66 7.17
C ALA A 80 -10.45 3.66 5.64
N MET A 81 -9.19 3.78 5.22
CA MET A 81 -8.78 3.67 3.81
C MET A 81 -9.02 2.26 3.26
N ALA A 82 -8.64 1.23 4.00
CA ALA A 82 -8.76 -0.16 3.56
C ALA A 82 -10.21 -0.66 3.49
N THR A 83 -11.11 -0.12 4.34
CA THR A 83 -12.54 -0.45 4.30
C THR A 83 -13.32 0.38 3.28
N GLY A 84 -12.66 1.28 2.55
CA GLY A 84 -13.31 2.18 1.58
C GLY A 84 -14.18 3.25 2.23
N SER A 85 -13.96 3.54 3.51
CA SER A 85 -14.67 4.59 4.26
C SER A 85 -14.04 5.97 4.04
N THR A 86 -12.82 6.05 3.51
CA THR A 86 -12.14 7.27 3.06
C THR A 86 -11.26 6.92 1.85
N SER A 87 -11.28 7.73 0.78
CA SER A 87 -10.36 7.50 -0.35
C SER A 87 -8.93 7.92 0.02
N ALA A 88 -7.90 7.26 -0.53
CA ALA A 88 -6.50 7.63 -0.27
C ALA A 88 -6.17 9.09 -0.61
N GLN A 89 -6.87 9.66 -1.59
CA GLN A 89 -6.74 11.06 -2.00
C GLN A 89 -7.35 12.02 -0.98
N GLU A 90 -8.45 11.61 -0.35
CA GLU A 90 -9.15 12.41 0.66
C GLU A 90 -8.38 12.40 1.98
N ALA A 91 -7.85 11.23 2.41
CA ALA A 91 -6.94 11.13 3.55
C ALA A 91 -5.68 12.00 3.40
N PHE A 92 -5.12 12.10 2.18
CA PHE A 92 -4.00 12.99 1.88
C PHE A 92 -4.39 14.49 1.93
N THR A 93 -5.64 14.82 1.59
CA THR A 93 -6.12 16.22 1.55
C THR A 93 -6.53 16.74 2.93
N THR A 94 -6.98 15.84 3.82
CA THR A 94 -7.40 16.18 5.19
C THR A 94 -6.33 15.95 6.25
N GLY A 95 -5.15 15.45 5.85
CA GLY A 95 -3.99 15.21 6.72
C GLY A 95 -3.36 16.50 7.23
#